data_AF-A0A7C7LBM1-F1
#
_entry.id   AF-A0A7C7LBM1-F1
#
_cell.length_a   1.000
_cell.length_b   1.000
_cell.length_c   1.000
_cell.angle_alpha   90.00
_cell.angle_beta   90.00
_cell.angle_gamma   90.00
#
_symmetry.space_group_name_H-M   'P 1'
#
loop_
_entity.id
_entity.type
_entity.pdbx_description
1 polymer ?
#
loop_
_entity_poly.entity_id
_entity_poly.type
_entity_poly.pdbx_seq_one_letter_code
_entity_poly.pdbx_strand_id
1 'polypeptide(L)'
;MITSIGTLLDCAGDDSYISKGVSQGEGHDLGVGYLLDGQGNDTYSACDLSQGAASHHRIGILMDKGGDDGYLSKDKETTKGHGRFSYGYGSVGIFLDLGGEDFYSAKGKDNSFWIGTTYGIGIDFPHPSEAPQERDGRRSRKVRSISDIGHGHEERP
;
A
#
# COMPACT_ATOMS: atom_id res chain seq x y z
N MET A 1 -30.77 -2.41 1.88
CA MET A 1 -30.70 -1.56 0.67
C MET A 1 -29.52 -0.62 0.84
N ILE A 2 -28.60 -0.58 -0.13
CA ILE A 2 -27.55 0.44 -0.20
C ILE A 2 -28.16 1.64 -0.93
N THR A 3 -27.98 2.84 -0.40
CA THR A 3 -28.59 4.08 -0.91
C THR A 3 -27.62 4.94 -1.72
N SER A 4 -26.32 4.80 -1.50
CA SER A 4 -25.29 5.59 -2.17
C SER A 4 -23.93 4.88 -2.22
N ILE A 5 -23.06 5.34 -3.12
CA ILE A 5 -21.67 4.93 -3.20
C ILE A 5 -20.82 6.20 -3.40
N GLY A 6 -19.75 6.34 -2.62
CA GLY A 6 -18.72 7.36 -2.79
C GLY A 6 -17.39 6.70 -3.13
N THR A 7 -16.68 7.24 -4.12
CA THR A 7 -15.38 6.70 -4.55
C THR A 7 -14.40 7.84 -4.78
N LEU A 8 -13.19 7.68 -4.24
CA LEU A 8 -11.99 8.40 -4.66
C LEU A 8 -11.04 7.38 -5.28
N LEU A 9 -10.58 7.67 -6.49
CA LEU A 9 -9.60 6.86 -7.20
C LEU A 9 -8.47 7.79 -7.59
N ASP A 10 -7.30 7.57 -7.00
CA ASP A 10 -6.04 8.11 -7.49
C ASP A 10 -5.19 7.00 -8.11
N CYS A 11 -4.39 7.39 -9.10
CA CYS A 11 -3.60 6.46 -9.89
C CYS A 11 -2.09 6.57 -9.64
N ALA A 12 -1.62 7.77 -9.28
CA ALA A 12 -0.21 8.06 -9.03
C ALA A 12 -0.02 9.49 -8.52
N GLY A 13 0.91 9.67 -7.58
CA GLY A 13 1.27 10.95 -7.02
C GLY A 13 1.72 10.80 -5.57
N ASP A 14 2.51 11.74 -5.06
CA ASP A 14 2.74 11.86 -3.61
C ASP A 14 1.65 12.79 -3.07
N ASP A 15 0.59 12.23 -2.50
CA ASP A 15 -0.62 12.94 -2.10
C ASP A 15 -0.78 13.06 -0.58
N SER A 16 -1.69 13.96 -0.18
CA SER A 16 -1.98 14.26 1.21
C SER A 16 -3.48 14.29 1.45
N TYR A 17 -3.98 13.19 1.99
CA TYR A 17 -5.38 13.00 2.35
C TYR A 17 -5.60 13.49 3.79
N ILE A 18 -6.19 14.67 3.96
CA ILE A 18 -6.39 15.28 5.29
C ILE A 18 -7.88 15.48 5.56
N SER A 19 -8.35 14.93 6.67
CA SER A 19 -9.73 15.09 7.11
C SER A 19 -9.85 15.11 8.63
N LYS A 20 -11.04 15.45 9.11
CA LYS A 20 -11.38 15.27 10.53
C LYS A 20 -11.86 13.84 10.80
N GLY A 21 -12.79 13.33 10.02
CA GLY A 21 -13.37 12.00 10.18
C GLY A 21 -14.45 11.74 9.13
N VAL A 22 -15.06 10.55 9.15
CA VAL A 22 -16.12 10.11 8.22
C VAL A 22 -15.71 10.36 6.77
N SER A 23 -14.58 9.76 6.38
CA SER A 23 -13.88 10.06 5.12
C SER A 23 -12.93 8.92 4.72
N GLN A 24 -12.14 9.09 3.64
CA GLN A 24 -11.06 8.17 3.25
C GLN A 24 -11.54 6.72 3.17
N GLY A 25 -12.55 6.49 2.33
CA GLY A 25 -13.13 5.16 2.17
C GLY A 25 -14.09 4.75 3.28
N GLU A 26 -14.60 5.66 4.11
CA GLU A 26 -15.61 5.32 5.12
C GLU A 26 -17.02 5.13 4.53
N GLY A 27 -17.76 4.15 5.04
CA GLY A 27 -19.18 3.98 4.74
C GLY A 27 -20.09 4.39 5.90
N HIS A 28 -20.99 5.37 5.65
CA HIS A 28 -22.02 5.88 6.58
C HIS A 28 -23.45 5.78 5.99
N ASP A 29 -24.50 5.78 6.83
CA ASP A 29 -25.92 6.01 6.45
C ASP A 29 -26.48 5.36 5.16
N LEU A 30 -26.36 4.05 5.05
CA LEU A 30 -26.76 3.22 3.89
C LEU A 30 -25.84 3.33 2.68
N GLY A 31 -24.74 4.06 2.79
CA GLY A 31 -23.69 4.16 1.78
C GLY A 31 -22.57 3.13 1.87
N VAL A 32 -21.78 3.12 0.79
CA VAL A 32 -20.48 2.46 0.70
C VAL A 32 -19.42 3.50 0.34
N GLY A 33 -18.28 3.48 1.03
CA GLY A 33 -17.12 4.32 0.74
C GLY A 33 -15.95 3.51 0.21
N TYR A 34 -15.29 4.05 -0.82
CA TYR A 34 -14.07 3.51 -1.39
C TYR A 34 -13.03 4.62 -1.55
N LEU A 35 -11.82 4.38 -1.04
CA LEU A 35 -10.61 5.10 -1.45
C LEU A 35 -9.66 4.06 -2.02
N LEU A 36 -9.28 4.25 -3.28
CA LEU A 36 -8.30 3.43 -3.97
C LEU A 36 -7.17 4.35 -4.42
N ASP A 37 -6.00 4.15 -3.85
CA ASP A 37 -4.79 4.86 -4.21
C ASP A 37 -3.87 4.00 -5.09
N GLY A 38 -3.00 4.67 -5.82
CA GLY A 38 -2.17 4.14 -6.86
C GLY A 38 -0.72 3.97 -6.44
N GLN A 39 0.16 4.84 -6.93
CA GLN A 39 1.59 4.78 -6.69
C GLN A 39 2.06 6.11 -6.15
N GLY A 40 2.90 6.10 -5.13
CA GLY A 40 3.54 7.31 -4.62
C GLY A 40 3.81 7.16 -3.14
N ASN A 41 4.32 8.20 -2.50
CA ASN A 41 4.49 8.20 -1.05
C ASN A 41 3.47 9.16 -0.42
N ASP A 42 2.46 8.58 0.20
CA ASP A 42 1.23 9.24 0.57
C ASP A 42 1.11 9.48 2.07
N THR A 43 0.31 10.48 2.43
CA THR A 43 -0.04 10.74 3.83
C THR A 43 -1.54 10.77 4.04
N TYR A 44 -2.01 9.87 4.89
CA TYR A 44 -3.40 9.74 5.29
C TYR A 44 -3.59 10.22 6.73
N SER A 45 -4.20 11.39 6.91
CA SER A 45 -4.44 12.00 8.21
C SER A 45 -5.93 12.15 8.51
N ALA A 46 -6.39 11.52 9.59
CA ALA A 46 -7.76 11.65 10.10
C ALA A 46 -7.80 11.62 11.64
N CYS A 47 -8.88 12.11 12.26
CA CYS A 47 -9.06 11.96 13.70
C CYS A 47 -9.75 10.63 14.06
N ASP A 48 -10.85 10.30 13.39
CA ASP A 48 -11.68 9.14 13.69
C ASP A 48 -12.43 8.61 12.44
N LEU A 49 -13.06 7.43 12.56
CA LEU A 49 -13.99 6.85 11.58
C LEU A 49 -13.63 7.18 10.13
N SER A 50 -12.45 6.78 9.69
CA SER A 50 -11.92 7.02 8.33
C SER A 50 -11.03 5.84 7.95
N GLN A 51 -10.31 5.89 6.83
CA GLN A 51 -9.33 4.87 6.43
C GLN A 51 -9.95 3.46 6.39
N GLY A 52 -11.01 3.34 5.60
CA GLY A 52 -11.74 2.09 5.44
C GLY A 52 -12.57 1.68 6.66
N ALA A 53 -12.86 2.60 7.58
CA ALA A 53 -13.84 2.36 8.64
C ALA A 53 -15.27 2.20 8.08
N ALA A 54 -16.15 1.58 8.85
CA ALA A 54 -17.57 1.54 8.55
C ALA A 54 -18.40 1.54 9.83
N SER A 55 -19.47 2.32 9.81
CA SER A 55 -20.42 2.40 10.91
C SER A 55 -21.85 2.38 10.38
N HIS A 56 -22.82 2.02 11.23
CA HIS A 56 -24.24 2.09 10.89
C HIS A 56 -24.69 1.23 9.69
N HIS A 57 -24.19 -0.01 9.52
CA HIS A 57 -24.55 -1.05 8.52
C HIS A 57 -23.88 -0.99 7.13
N ARG A 58 -22.61 -0.63 7.08
CA ARG A 58 -21.96 -0.18 5.83
C ARG A 58 -20.71 -0.92 5.47
N ILE A 59 -20.19 -0.59 4.31
CA ILE A 59 -18.91 -1.06 3.83
C ILE A 59 -18.02 0.17 3.65
N GLY A 60 -16.84 0.13 4.24
CA GLY A 60 -15.79 1.10 4.01
C GLY A 60 -14.52 0.38 3.63
N ILE A 61 -13.87 0.87 2.57
CA ILE A 61 -12.64 0.31 2.04
C ILE A 61 -11.64 1.42 1.76
N LEU A 62 -10.45 1.29 2.34
CA LEU A 62 -9.24 1.94 1.87
C LEU A 62 -8.30 0.87 1.32
N MET A 63 -7.74 1.11 0.14
CA MET A 63 -6.68 0.31 -0.45
C MET A 63 -5.63 1.23 -1.05
N ASP A 64 -4.41 1.14 -0.54
CA ASP A 64 -3.21 1.69 -1.15
C ASP A 64 -2.46 0.56 -1.88
N LYS A 65 -1.94 0.81 -3.09
CA LYS A 65 -1.22 -0.21 -3.85
C LYS A 65 0.29 -0.18 -3.60
N GLY A 66 0.81 0.90 -3.03
CA GLY A 66 2.13 0.92 -2.44
C GLY A 66 2.88 2.24 -2.61
N GLY A 67 3.95 2.34 -1.83
CA GLY A 67 4.49 3.61 -1.40
C GLY A 67 5.19 3.46 -0.07
N ASP A 68 5.99 4.42 0.37
CA ASP A 68 6.37 4.50 1.78
C ASP A 68 5.40 5.46 2.48
N ASP A 69 4.33 4.91 3.07
CA ASP A 69 3.13 5.67 3.40
C ASP A 69 2.98 6.02 4.89
N GLY A 70 2.29 7.13 5.13
CA GLY A 70 2.04 7.68 6.47
C GLY A 70 0.57 7.62 6.88
N TYR A 71 0.21 6.67 7.73
CA TYR A 71 -1.17 6.49 8.21
C TYR A 71 -1.41 7.03 9.62
N LEU A 72 -1.85 8.29 9.68
CA LEU A 72 -2.04 9.03 10.91
C LEU A 72 -3.51 9.04 11.36
N SER A 73 -3.76 8.48 12.56
CA SER A 73 -5.06 8.61 13.24
C SER A 73 -4.92 9.07 14.68
N LYS A 74 -5.82 9.97 15.11
CA LYS A 74 -5.88 10.40 16.54
C LYS A 74 -6.57 9.35 17.40
N ASP A 75 -7.68 8.79 16.89
CA ASP A 75 -8.39 7.70 17.53
C ASP A 75 -7.63 6.38 17.33
N LYS A 76 -7.67 5.54 18.37
CA LYS A 76 -6.86 4.32 18.42
C LYS A 76 -7.56 3.09 17.87
N GLU A 77 -8.88 3.12 17.69
CA GLU A 77 -9.65 1.89 17.51
C GLU A 77 -10.58 1.90 16.30
N THR A 78 -11.05 3.08 15.89
CA THR A 78 -12.21 3.27 15.00
C THR A 78 -11.86 3.73 13.60
N THR A 79 -10.58 3.93 13.31
CA THR A 79 -10.13 4.45 12.02
C THR A 79 -9.78 3.27 11.11
N LYS A 80 -8.57 2.73 11.19
CA LYS A 80 -8.04 1.76 10.22
C LYS A 80 -8.79 0.42 10.21
N GLY A 81 -9.63 0.24 9.19
CA GLY A 81 -10.34 -1.02 8.95
C GLY A 81 -11.33 -1.38 10.06
N HIS A 82 -12.02 -0.39 10.63
CA HIS A 82 -12.97 -0.62 11.71
C HIS A 82 -14.37 -1.01 11.19
N GLY A 83 -15.00 -2.04 11.76
CA GLY A 83 -16.36 -2.46 11.40
C GLY A 83 -17.28 -2.65 12.60
N ARG A 84 -18.28 -1.77 12.81
CA ARG A 84 -19.14 -1.84 14.01
C ARG A 84 -20.44 -2.60 13.76
N PHE A 85 -20.82 -3.49 14.68
CA PHE A 85 -22.20 -3.99 14.77
C PHE A 85 -23.08 -2.96 15.47
N SER A 86 -24.16 -2.53 14.83
CA SER A 86 -25.11 -1.58 15.40
C SER A 86 -26.51 -1.85 14.87
N TYR A 87 -27.56 -1.58 15.65
CA TYR A 87 -28.97 -1.73 15.26
C TYR A 87 -29.32 -3.05 14.53
N GLY A 88 -28.70 -4.17 14.90
CA GLY A 88 -29.01 -5.50 14.35
C GLY A 88 -28.29 -5.90 13.06
N TYR A 89 -27.37 -5.07 12.54
CA TYR A 89 -26.55 -5.44 11.38
C TYR A 89 -25.07 -5.10 11.58
N GLY A 90 -24.20 -5.85 10.89
CA GLY A 90 -22.75 -5.61 10.85
C GLY A 90 -22.39 -4.50 9.87
N SER A 91 -21.29 -3.80 10.15
CA SER A 91 -20.62 -2.90 9.21
C SER A 91 -19.22 -3.46 8.96
N VAL A 92 -18.79 -3.52 7.71
CA VAL A 92 -17.51 -4.09 7.29
C VAL A 92 -16.52 -2.98 7.02
N GLY A 93 -15.41 -2.97 7.75
CA GLY A 93 -14.29 -2.06 7.50
C GLY A 93 -13.08 -2.81 6.98
N ILE A 94 -12.46 -2.31 5.91
CA ILE A 94 -11.31 -2.92 5.26
C ILE A 94 -10.25 -1.85 5.04
N PHE A 95 -9.07 -2.07 5.60
CA PHE A 95 -7.85 -1.31 5.34
C PHE A 95 -6.83 -2.24 4.70
N LEU A 96 -6.27 -1.86 3.56
CA LEU A 96 -5.24 -2.64 2.86
C LEU A 96 -4.13 -1.70 2.40
N ASP A 97 -2.93 -1.92 2.90
CA ASP A 97 -1.70 -1.45 2.27
C ASP A 97 -1.05 -2.63 1.56
N LEU A 98 -0.81 -2.51 0.26
CA LEU A 98 -0.28 -3.60 -0.54
C LEU A 98 1.26 -3.59 -0.68
N GLY A 99 1.94 -2.58 -0.15
CA GLY A 99 3.38 -2.62 -0.05
C GLY A 99 4.04 -1.27 0.26
N GLY A 100 4.93 -1.27 1.22
CA GLY A 100 5.77 -0.13 1.54
C GLY A 100 6.76 -0.46 2.64
N GLU A 101 7.58 0.52 3.01
CA GLU A 101 8.01 0.67 4.40
C GLU A 101 7.19 1.78 5.08
N ASP A 102 6.16 1.38 5.82
CA ASP A 102 5.12 2.30 6.24
C ASP A 102 5.25 2.80 7.70
N PHE A 103 4.62 3.94 7.94
CA PHE A 103 4.43 4.48 9.28
C PHE A 103 2.96 4.54 9.69
N TYR A 104 2.66 3.98 10.87
CA TYR A 104 1.33 4.00 11.46
C TYR A 104 1.33 4.74 12.79
N SER A 105 0.39 5.67 12.95
CA SER A 105 0.02 6.14 14.28
C SER A 105 -1.19 5.37 14.82
N ALA A 106 -1.13 5.01 16.10
CA ALA A 106 -2.12 4.21 16.82
C ALA A 106 -2.24 2.73 16.40
N LYS A 107 -3.39 2.29 15.88
CA LYS A 107 -3.62 0.87 15.48
C LYS A 107 -3.01 0.62 14.11
N GLY A 108 -2.57 -0.61 13.89
CA GLY A 108 -1.81 -1.01 12.71
C GLY A 108 -0.31 -0.77 12.90
N LYS A 109 0.47 -1.51 12.14
CA LYS A 109 1.92 -1.41 12.04
C LYS A 109 2.33 -1.91 10.67
N ASP A 110 3.48 -1.43 10.23
CA ASP A 110 4.21 -1.95 9.09
C ASP A 110 4.23 -3.50 9.10
N ASN A 111 3.98 -4.12 7.96
CA ASN A 111 4.10 -5.57 7.79
C ASN A 111 3.21 -6.41 8.72
N SER A 112 1.98 -5.96 9.00
CA SER A 112 1.13 -6.62 9.99
C SER A 112 -0.32 -6.81 9.57
N PHE A 113 -0.94 -7.82 10.18
CA PHE A 113 -2.38 -8.01 10.15
C PHE A 113 -2.97 -7.60 11.50
N TRP A 114 -4.10 -6.90 11.47
CA TRP A 114 -4.88 -6.61 12.68
C TRP A 114 -6.38 -6.75 12.46
N ILE A 115 -7.06 -7.04 13.55
CA ILE A 115 -8.52 -7.02 13.62
C ILE A 115 -8.92 -5.65 14.14
N GLY A 116 -9.57 -4.86 13.29
CA GLY A 116 -10.14 -3.56 13.67
C GLY A 116 -11.22 -3.75 14.74
N THR A 117 -12.13 -4.70 14.49
CA THR A 117 -13.25 -5.16 15.34
C THR A 117 -13.78 -6.50 14.80
N THR A 118 -14.88 -7.03 15.35
CA THR A 118 -15.56 -8.25 14.84
C THR A 118 -15.79 -8.28 13.32
N TYR A 119 -16.00 -7.12 12.69
CA TYR A 119 -16.28 -7.01 11.24
C TYR A 119 -15.27 -6.10 10.52
N GLY A 120 -14.14 -5.82 11.16
CA GLY A 120 -13.13 -4.91 10.65
C GLY A 120 -11.77 -5.59 10.56
N ILE A 121 -11.09 -5.43 9.43
CA ILE A 121 -9.72 -5.92 9.24
C ILE A 121 -8.82 -4.80 8.70
N GLY A 122 -7.55 -4.85 9.09
CA GLY A 122 -6.50 -4.14 8.41
C GLY A 122 -5.32 -5.05 8.14
N ILE A 123 -4.75 -4.90 6.95
CA ILE A 123 -3.59 -5.65 6.52
C ILE A 123 -2.62 -4.67 5.87
N ASP A 124 -1.37 -4.83 6.22
CA ASP A 124 -0.24 -4.26 5.55
C ASP A 124 0.63 -5.42 5.05
N PHE A 125 0.88 -5.43 3.74
CA PHE A 125 1.66 -6.46 3.09
C PHE A 125 3.11 -6.02 2.93
N PRO A 126 4.09 -6.92 3.17
CA PRO A 126 5.47 -6.65 2.82
C PRO A 126 5.63 -6.37 1.33
N HIS A 127 6.20 -5.22 1.01
CA HIS A 127 6.75 -4.98 -0.30
C HIS A 127 8.15 -5.62 -0.40
N PRO A 128 8.42 -6.44 -1.44
CA PRO A 128 9.79 -6.79 -1.75
C PRO A 128 10.51 -5.51 -2.18
N SER A 129 11.41 -4.99 -1.35
CA SER A 129 12.36 -3.97 -1.80
C SER A 129 13.00 -4.44 -3.10
N GLU A 130 13.05 -3.53 -4.09
CA GLU A 130 13.33 -3.78 -5.52
C GLU A 130 14.03 -5.12 -5.80
N ALA A 131 13.40 -5.97 -6.62
CA ALA A 131 14.00 -7.20 -7.10
C ALA A 131 15.47 -6.94 -7.51
N PRO A 132 16.45 -7.74 -7.05
CA PRO A 132 17.86 -7.47 -7.31
C PRO A 132 18.05 -7.25 -8.81
N GLN A 133 18.52 -6.06 -9.21
CA GLN A 133 18.82 -5.80 -10.61
C GLN A 133 19.76 -6.90 -11.09
N GLU A 134 19.26 -7.72 -12.02
CA GLU A 134 20.03 -8.78 -12.64
C GLU A 134 21.26 -8.12 -13.23
N ARG A 135 22.44 -8.34 -12.63
CA ARG A 135 23.70 -7.83 -13.18
C ARG A 135 23.86 -8.50 -14.53
N ASP A 136 23.51 -7.79 -15.61
CA ASP A 136 23.71 -8.24 -16.99
C ASP A 136 25.19 -8.58 -17.15
N GLY A 137 25.48 -9.88 -17.14
CA GLY A 137 26.78 -10.47 -17.37
C GLY A 137 27.18 -10.36 -18.83
N ARG A 138 27.18 -9.15 -19.40
CA ARG A 138 27.79 -8.90 -20.70
C ARG A 138 29.30 -8.95 -20.56
N ARG A 139 29.81 -10.16 -20.73
CA ARG A 139 31.21 -10.50 -21.03
C ARG A 139 31.83 -9.40 -21.90
N SER A 140 32.79 -8.67 -21.33
CA SER A 140 33.77 -7.92 -22.11
C SER A 140 34.58 -8.94 -22.94
N ARG A 141 34.14 -9.18 -24.18
CA ARG A 141 34.97 -9.87 -25.17
C ARG A 141 36.10 -8.91 -25.50
N LYS A 142 37.24 -9.11 -24.84
CA LYS A 142 38.52 -8.51 -25.22
C LYS A 142 38.82 -8.95 -26.65
N VAL A 143 38.58 -8.07 -27.62
CA VAL A 143 39.02 -8.25 -29.01
C VAL A 143 40.54 -8.28 -28.96
N ARG A 144 41.15 -9.44 -29.24
CA ARG A 144 42.58 -9.50 -29.48
C ARG A 144 42.85 -8.93 -30.87
N SER A 145 43.68 -7.90 -30.93
CA SER A 145 44.24 -7.37 -32.19
C SER A 145 45.03 -8.47 -32.89
N ILE A 146 44.91 -8.55 -34.22
CA ILE A 146 45.54 -9.57 -35.06
C ILE A 146 47.06 -9.35 -35.26
N SER A 147 47.67 -8.43 -34.50
CA SER A 147 49.07 -8.04 -34.62
C SER A 147 50.07 -8.96 -33.89
N ASP A 148 49.60 -9.95 -33.11
CA ASP A 148 50.49 -10.80 -32.29
C ASP A 148 50.86 -12.14 -32.97
N ILE A 149 50.51 -12.34 -34.24
CA ILE A 149 50.88 -13.54 -34.99
C ILE A 149 52.05 -13.20 -35.91
N GLY A 150 53.27 -13.41 -35.40
CA GLY A 150 54.45 -13.51 -36.24
C GLY A 150 55.74 -13.29 -35.47
N HIS A 151 56.43 -14.37 -35.16
CA HIS A 151 57.84 -14.65 -35.51
C HIS A 151 58.31 -15.85 -34.69
N GLY A 152 58.52 -16.98 -35.35
CA GLY A 152 59.08 -18.16 -34.70
C GLY A 152 59.37 -19.26 -35.71
N HIS A 153 60.51 -19.18 -36.38
CA HIS A 153 61.32 -20.26 -36.97
C HIS A 153 62.63 -19.53 -37.36
N GLU A 154 63.85 -19.95 -37.01
CA GLU A 154 64.38 -21.30 -36.94
C GLU A 154 65.81 -21.22 -36.35
N GLU A 155 66.17 -22.02 -35.34
CA GLU A 155 67.58 -22.38 -35.10
C GLU A 155 67.69 -23.76 -34.41
N ARG A 156 68.57 -24.58 -35.02
CA ARG A 156 69.35 -25.76 -34.54
C ARG A 156 68.92 -27.14 -34.99
N PRO A 157 69.88 -28.06 -35.23
CA PRO A 157 71.33 -27.97 -34.97
C PRO A 157 72.21 -27.71 -36.20
#